data_AF-A0A7S3W4I0-F1
#
_entry.id   AF-A0A7S3W4I0-F1
#
_cell.length_a   1.000
_cell.length_b   1.000
_cell.length_c   1.000
_cell.angle_alpha   90.00
_cell.angle_beta   90.00
_cell.angle_gamma   90.00
#
_symmetry.space_group_name_H-M   'P 1'
#
loop_
_entity.id
_entity.type
_entity.pdbx_description
1 polymer ?
#
loop_
_entity_poly.entity_id
_entity_poly.type
_entity_poly.pdbx_seq_one_letter_code
_entity_poly.pdbx_strand_id
1 'polypeptide(L)'
;GSASSSTSLLMSSALVALVIGWSPTRSYAPAVAPRAVVRAQPIQLMLQPPKMPWEDFEMPELPKMPWDSGGEDAGEAVARFGWLNLDPHLPLPDLEGLKGGRKLVNPDYLGRRIYLALDKDKKAPCQRSDEFSTYFGEAVYVCDGGKGEGRRVE
;
A
#
# COMPACT_ATOMS: atom_id res chain seq x y z
N GLY A 1 -29.28 -23.67 -58.92
CA GLY A 1 -27.91 -23.83 -59.46
C GLY A 1 -26.97 -23.89 -58.27
N SER A 2 -26.39 -25.06 -58.05
CA SER A 2 -25.35 -25.30 -57.04
C SER A 2 -24.00 -24.91 -57.65
N ALA A 3 -23.16 -24.21 -56.89
CA ALA A 3 -21.75 -24.03 -57.22
C ALA A 3 -20.92 -24.27 -55.96
N SER A 4 -20.16 -25.35 -56.04
CA SER A 4 -19.25 -25.96 -55.08
C SER A 4 -17.84 -25.37 -55.15
N SER A 5 -17.15 -25.30 -54.01
CA SER A 5 -15.70 -25.63 -53.84
C SER A 5 -15.41 -25.51 -52.33
N SER A 6 -15.19 -26.60 -51.58
CA SER A 6 -13.99 -27.47 -51.54
C SER A 6 -12.74 -26.64 -51.24
N THR A 7 -12.11 -26.75 -50.06
CA THR A 7 -11.30 -27.92 -49.69
C THR A 7 -10.84 -27.84 -48.24
N SER A 8 -10.65 -29.02 -47.66
CA SER A 8 -10.23 -29.33 -46.31
C SER A 8 -8.70 -29.51 -46.20
N LEU A 9 -8.29 -29.93 -44.99
CA LEU A 9 -7.01 -30.56 -44.60
C LEU A 9 -5.91 -29.60 -44.15
N LEU A 10 -5.12 -29.87 -43.11
CA LEU A 10 -5.12 -30.81 -41.99
C LEU A 10 -3.99 -30.31 -41.07
N MET A 11 -4.12 -30.52 -39.76
CA MET A 11 -3.01 -30.41 -38.82
C MET A 11 -2.01 -31.57 -39.00
N SER A 12 -0.70 -31.30 -38.82
CA SER A 12 0.31 -32.18 -38.20
C SER A 12 1.70 -31.54 -38.37
N SER A 13 2.43 -31.21 -37.29
CA SER A 13 3.32 -32.11 -36.55
C SER A 13 4.45 -32.69 -37.41
N ALA A 14 5.69 -32.22 -37.23
CA ALA A 14 6.81 -33.04 -36.73
C ALA A 14 8.17 -32.31 -36.86
N LEU A 15 8.99 -32.55 -35.85
CA LEU A 15 10.37 -32.10 -35.60
C LEU A 15 11.43 -32.94 -36.35
N VAL A 16 12.70 -32.52 -36.20
CA VAL A 16 13.97 -33.30 -36.24
C VAL A 16 14.61 -33.46 -37.64
N ALA A 17 15.93 -33.42 -37.88
CA ALA A 17 17.15 -32.84 -37.30
C ALA A 17 18.34 -33.22 -38.24
N LEU A 18 19.50 -32.56 -38.06
CA LEU A 18 20.88 -33.05 -38.33
C LEU A 18 21.26 -33.30 -39.83
N VAL A 19 22.39 -32.83 -40.38
CA VAL A 19 23.75 -33.40 -40.25
C VAL A 19 24.72 -32.62 -41.17
N ILE A 20 25.79 -32.08 -40.58
CA ILE A 20 27.23 -32.18 -40.97
C ILE A 20 27.69 -31.76 -42.39
N GLY A 21 28.61 -30.78 -42.43
CA GLY A 21 29.64 -30.67 -43.47
C GLY A 21 31.04 -31.00 -42.91
N TRP A 22 31.70 -32.03 -43.46
CA TRP A 22 33.11 -32.40 -43.25
C TRP A 22 34.01 -31.64 -44.26
N SER A 23 35.25 -31.26 -43.96
CA SER A 23 36.49 -32.08 -44.09
C SER A 23 37.72 -31.12 -44.02
N PRO A 24 39.00 -31.57 -44.06
CA PRO A 24 39.68 -32.59 -43.25
C PRO A 24 41.06 -32.15 -42.68
N THR A 25 41.40 -32.73 -41.52
CA THR A 25 42.72 -33.17 -40.98
C THR A 25 44.05 -32.50 -41.39
N ARG A 26 44.87 -32.12 -40.39
CA ARG A 26 46.23 -32.70 -40.22
C ARG A 26 46.75 -32.55 -38.79
N SER A 27 47.05 -33.70 -38.20
CA SER A 27 47.65 -33.92 -36.88
C SER A 27 49.03 -33.28 -36.72
N TYR A 28 49.28 -32.68 -35.56
CA TYR A 28 50.57 -32.73 -34.87
C TYR A 28 50.29 -32.68 -33.36
N ALA A 29 50.47 -33.80 -32.69
CA ALA A 29 50.61 -33.83 -31.23
C ALA A 29 52.11 -33.88 -30.91
N PRO A 30 52.65 -32.94 -30.14
CA PRO A 30 53.85 -33.19 -29.36
C PRO A 30 53.55 -33.19 -27.86
N ALA A 31 53.96 -34.31 -27.25
CA ALA A 31 54.42 -34.50 -25.88
C ALA A 31 53.85 -33.57 -24.79
N VAL A 32 52.99 -34.17 -23.95
CA VAL A 32 52.62 -33.64 -22.63
C VAL A 32 53.87 -33.59 -21.74
N ALA A 33 54.40 -32.40 -21.50
CA ALA A 33 55.26 -32.15 -20.35
C ALA A 33 54.37 -32.06 -19.09
N PRO A 34 54.72 -32.69 -17.96
CA PRO A 34 53.94 -32.55 -16.74
C PRO A 34 54.02 -31.09 -16.28
N ARG A 35 52.88 -30.40 -16.33
CA ARG A 35 52.72 -29.07 -15.70
C ARG A 35 53.04 -29.23 -14.22
N ALA A 36 54.14 -28.63 -13.77
CA ALA A 36 54.36 -28.39 -12.35
C ALA A 36 53.15 -27.59 -11.84
N VAL A 37 52.32 -28.25 -11.03
CA VAL A 37 51.23 -27.57 -10.33
C VAL A 37 51.88 -26.68 -9.29
N VAL A 38 52.04 -25.40 -9.62
CA VAL A 38 52.32 -24.38 -8.62
C VAL A 38 51.07 -24.32 -7.74
N ARG A 39 51.12 -24.99 -6.59
CA ARG A 39 50.16 -24.82 -5.51
C ARG A 39 50.30 -23.38 -5.02
N ALA A 40 49.51 -22.48 -5.60
CA ALA A 40 49.26 -21.18 -4.99
C ALA A 40 48.59 -21.45 -3.64
N GLN A 41 49.26 -21.14 -2.54
CA GLN A 41 48.61 -21.16 -1.23
C GLN A 41 47.53 -20.07 -1.24
N PRO A 42 46.30 -20.34 -0.78
CA PRO A 42 45.29 -19.30 -0.67
C PRO A 42 45.76 -18.29 0.37
N ILE A 43 45.93 -17.04 -0.04
CA ILE A 43 46.17 -15.92 0.86
C ILE A 43 44.93 -15.84 1.78
N GLN A 44 45.10 -16.14 3.06
CA GLN A 44 44.08 -15.87 4.06
C GLN A 44 44.04 -14.36 4.30
N LEU A 45 43.18 -13.67 3.55
CA LEU A 45 42.80 -12.29 3.85
C LEU A 45 41.92 -12.30 5.10
N MET A 46 42.51 -11.94 6.25
CA MET A 46 41.74 -11.66 7.46
C MET A 46 41.09 -10.28 7.32
N LEU A 47 39.87 -10.22 6.77
CA LEU A 47 39.03 -9.04 6.88
C LEU A 47 38.34 -9.07 8.25
N GLN A 48 38.83 -8.28 9.21
CA GLN A 48 38.04 -7.98 10.40
C GLN A 48 36.97 -6.93 10.06
N PRO A 49 35.71 -7.11 10.50
CA PRO A 49 34.72 -6.05 10.38
C PRO A 49 35.16 -4.85 11.23
N PRO A 50 34.95 -3.61 10.76
CA PRO A 50 35.22 -2.44 11.58
C PRO A 50 34.34 -2.48 12.83
N LYS A 51 34.92 -2.19 13.99
CA LYS A 51 34.15 -1.92 15.21
C LYS A 51 33.32 -0.67 14.93
N MET A 52 32.00 -0.82 14.83
CA MET A 52 31.13 0.35 14.70
C MET A 52 30.92 0.95 16.10
N PRO A 53 30.89 2.28 16.23
CA PRO A 53 30.66 2.97 17.49
C PRO A 53 29.17 2.99 17.86
N TRP A 54 28.46 1.86 17.79
CA TRP A 54 27.05 1.76 18.21
C TRP A 54 26.88 2.04 19.71
N GLU A 55 27.97 2.00 20.48
CA GLU A 55 28.01 2.32 21.91
C GLU A 55 27.67 3.80 22.21
N ASP A 56 27.87 4.71 21.24
CA ASP A 56 27.55 6.14 21.36
C ASP A 56 26.30 6.54 20.55
N PHE A 57 25.56 5.57 20.01
CA PHE A 57 24.34 5.87 19.26
C PHE A 57 23.18 6.09 20.25
N GLU A 58 23.04 7.32 20.74
CA GLU A 58 21.82 7.77 21.38
C GLU A 58 20.68 7.66 20.37
N MET A 59 19.79 6.69 20.57
CA MET A 59 18.62 6.53 19.73
C MET A 59 17.80 7.81 19.84
N PRO A 60 17.63 8.58 18.75
CA PRO A 60 16.86 9.81 18.82
C PRO A 60 15.45 9.45 19.26
N GLU A 61 14.91 10.17 20.24
CA GLU A 61 13.50 10.08 20.57
C GLU A 61 12.72 10.34 19.28
N LEU A 62 12.07 9.30 18.76
CA LEU A 62 11.26 9.46 17.57
C LEU A 62 10.17 10.50 17.89
N PRO A 63 9.95 11.48 17.00
CA PRO A 63 8.84 12.40 17.19
C PRO A 63 7.57 11.57 17.35
N LYS A 64 6.81 11.84 18.42
CA LYS A 64 5.53 11.17 18.67
C LYS A 64 4.71 11.26 17.39
N MET A 65 4.38 10.12 16.82
CA MET A 65 3.57 10.11 15.63
C MET A 65 2.13 10.47 16.03
N PRO A 66 1.36 11.14 15.17
CA PRO A 66 0.03 11.64 15.52
C PRO A 66 -0.97 10.55 15.95
N TRP A 67 -0.65 9.27 15.75
CA TRP A 67 -1.45 8.12 16.19
C TRP A 67 -1.04 7.56 17.58
N ASP A 68 0.05 8.05 18.18
CA ASP A 68 0.56 7.58 19.48
C ASP A 68 -0.08 8.30 20.69
N SER A 69 -0.83 9.38 20.46
CA SER A 69 -1.56 10.10 21.52
C SER A 69 -2.92 9.47 21.77
N GLY A 70 -3.04 8.72 22.86
CA GLY A 70 -4.32 8.34 23.43
C GLY A 70 -5.20 9.57 23.64
N GLY A 71 -6.24 9.68 22.80
CA GLY A 71 -7.28 10.71 22.85
C GLY A 71 -6.89 11.99 22.14
N GLU A 72 -7.03 12.03 20.81
CA GLU A 72 -7.02 13.30 20.07
C GLU A 72 -8.09 14.25 20.63
N ASP A 73 -7.69 15.52 20.74
CA ASP A 73 -8.58 16.59 21.20
C ASP A 73 -9.78 16.69 20.27
N ALA A 74 -10.95 16.96 20.85
CA ALA A 74 -12.23 16.98 20.14
C ALA A 74 -12.20 17.86 18.88
N GLY A 75 -11.51 19.00 18.97
CA GLY A 75 -11.35 19.93 17.86
C GLY A 75 -10.43 19.39 16.77
N GLU A 76 -9.36 18.68 17.13
CA GLU A 76 -8.41 18.11 16.17
C GLU A 76 -9.05 16.94 15.40
N ALA A 77 -9.78 16.06 16.10
CA ALA A 77 -10.54 14.99 15.47
C ALA A 77 -11.56 15.54 14.45
N VAL A 78 -12.31 16.57 14.82
CA VAL A 78 -13.28 17.21 13.91
C VAL A 78 -12.59 17.90 12.73
N ALA A 79 -11.41 18.50 12.93
CA ALA A 79 -10.64 19.16 11.87
C ALA A 79 -10.09 18.18 10.83
N ARG A 80 -9.71 16.97 11.25
CA ARG A 80 -9.11 15.93 10.40
C ARG A 80 -10.14 15.01 9.75
N PHE A 81 -11.40 15.12 10.13
CA PHE A 81 -12.46 14.27 9.61
C PHE A 81 -12.85 14.67 8.17
N GLY A 82 -12.78 13.70 7.26
CA GLY A 82 -13.15 13.84 5.85
C GLY A 82 -13.75 12.55 5.27
N TRP A 83 -13.90 12.48 3.95
CA TRP A 83 -14.55 11.35 3.26
C TRP A 83 -13.98 9.97 3.62
N LEU A 84 -12.66 9.87 3.77
CA LEU A 84 -11.96 8.62 4.08
C LEU A 84 -12.28 8.07 5.48
N ASN A 85 -12.80 8.93 6.35
CA ASN A 85 -13.02 8.62 7.75
C ASN A 85 -14.51 8.36 8.02
N LEU A 86 -15.36 8.35 6.99
CA LEU A 86 -16.76 7.94 7.11
C LEU A 86 -16.85 6.46 7.44
N ASP A 87 -17.84 6.10 8.25
CA ASP A 87 -18.18 4.70 8.46
C ASP A 87 -18.90 4.17 7.19
N PRO A 88 -18.34 3.18 6.48
CA PRO A 88 -18.96 2.65 5.26
C PRO A 88 -20.29 1.92 5.52
N HIS A 89 -20.58 1.56 6.78
CA HIS A 89 -21.84 0.92 7.17
C HIS A 89 -22.96 1.92 7.43
N LEU A 90 -22.64 3.21 7.57
CA LEU A 90 -23.62 4.28 7.74
C LEU A 90 -23.85 4.98 6.39
N PRO A 91 -25.08 4.96 5.87
CA PRO A 91 -25.39 5.71 4.65
C PRO A 91 -25.20 7.20 4.93
N LEU A 92 -24.53 7.89 4.01
CA LEU A 92 -24.43 9.33 4.08
C LEU A 92 -25.85 9.94 3.99
N PRO A 93 -26.21 10.87 4.91
CA PRO A 93 -27.49 11.54 4.85
C PRO A 93 -27.63 12.37 3.57
N ASP A 94 -28.85 12.51 3.08
CA ASP A 94 -29.18 13.49 2.06
C ASP A 94 -29.32 14.90 2.66
N LEU A 95 -29.43 15.91 1.80
CA LEU A 95 -29.54 17.31 2.22
C LEU A 95 -30.79 17.55 3.10
N GLU A 96 -31.92 16.92 2.77
CA GLU A 96 -33.15 17.00 3.55
C GLU A 96 -32.98 16.36 4.94
N GLY A 97 -32.26 15.24 5.02
CA GLY A 97 -31.84 14.64 6.27
C GLY A 97 -31.06 15.63 7.15
N LEU A 98 -30.12 16.38 6.57
CA LEU A 98 -29.32 17.37 7.30
C LEU A 98 -30.13 18.59 7.75
N LYS A 99 -31.16 19.01 7.00
CA LYS A 99 -32.11 20.05 7.44
C LYS A 99 -32.92 19.63 8.66
N GLY A 100 -33.18 18.32 8.80
CA GLY A 100 -33.84 17.73 9.96
C GLY A 100 -32.99 17.68 11.23
N GLY A 101 -31.75 18.15 11.20
CA GLY A 101 -30.83 18.22 12.34
C GLY A 101 -29.54 17.43 12.11
N ARG A 102 -28.85 17.08 13.20
CA ARG A 102 -27.54 16.43 13.12
C ARG A 102 -27.66 14.95 12.77
N LYS A 103 -26.80 14.47 11.87
CA LYS A 103 -26.79 13.08 11.40
C LYS A 103 -25.47 12.41 11.71
N LEU A 104 -25.53 11.26 12.36
CA LEU A 104 -24.35 10.47 12.71
C LEU A 104 -23.74 9.90 11.43
N VAL A 105 -22.43 10.07 11.28
CA VAL A 105 -21.68 9.60 10.11
C VAL A 105 -20.49 8.71 10.45
N ASN A 106 -20.02 8.77 11.70
CA ASN A 106 -19.09 7.78 12.23
C ASN A 106 -19.34 7.63 13.74
N PRO A 107 -19.66 6.41 14.25
CA PRO A 107 -19.92 6.20 15.66
C PRO A 107 -18.65 6.17 16.52
N ASP A 108 -17.48 5.91 15.91
CA ASP A 108 -16.23 5.63 16.62
C ASP A 108 -15.00 6.10 15.83
N TYR A 109 -14.97 7.38 15.44
CA TYR A 109 -13.77 8.00 14.89
C TYR A 109 -12.91 8.49 16.04
N LEU A 110 -11.76 7.85 16.26
CA LEU A 110 -10.82 8.21 17.34
C LEU A 110 -11.49 8.18 18.73
N GLY A 111 -12.42 7.24 18.96
CA GLY A 111 -13.17 7.15 20.21
C GLY A 111 -14.31 8.17 20.33
N ARG A 112 -14.71 8.84 19.25
CA ARG A 112 -15.73 9.89 19.24
C ARG A 112 -16.81 9.64 18.19
N ARG A 113 -18.02 10.10 18.52
CA ARG A 113 -19.14 10.13 17.58
C ARG A 113 -19.07 11.39 16.75
N ILE A 114 -19.06 11.25 15.43
CA ILE A 114 -19.00 12.37 14.50
C ILE A 114 -20.34 12.54 13.80
N TYR A 115 -20.80 13.79 13.75
CA TYR A 115 -22.06 14.17 13.15
C TYR A 115 -21.86 15.22 12.05
N LEU A 116 -22.72 15.20 11.03
CA LEU A 116 -22.87 16.27 10.07
C LEU A 116 -24.09 17.13 10.40
N ALA A 117 -23.98 18.44 10.18
CA ALA A 117 -25.05 19.41 10.37
C ALA A 117 -24.91 20.59 9.40
N LEU A 118 -26.01 21.27 9.07
CA LEU A 118 -25.98 22.53 8.31
C LEU A 118 -25.71 23.75 9.20
N ASP A 119 -25.97 23.63 10.51
CA ASP A 119 -25.75 24.68 11.48
C ASP A 119 -24.52 24.42 12.34
N LYS A 120 -23.75 25.48 12.61
CA LYS A 120 -22.66 25.42 13.56
C LYS A 120 -23.21 25.28 14.97
N ASP A 121 -22.89 24.17 15.64
CA ASP A 121 -23.17 24.08 17.07
C ASP A 121 -22.25 25.01 17.88
N LYS A 122 -22.81 25.62 18.92
CA LYS A 122 -22.07 26.41 19.90
C LYS A 122 -21.65 25.60 21.12
N LYS A 123 -22.28 24.44 21.36
CA LYS A 123 -22.06 23.62 22.56
C LYS A 123 -20.96 22.57 22.36
N ALA A 124 -20.77 22.09 21.14
CA ALA A 124 -19.76 21.11 20.78
C ALA A 124 -18.77 21.70 19.76
N PRO A 125 -17.53 21.20 19.71
CA PRO A 125 -16.60 21.58 18.66
C PRO A 125 -17.17 21.16 17.30
N CYS A 126 -17.43 22.16 16.46
CA CYS A 126 -17.87 21.98 15.10
C CYS A 126 -17.01 22.80 14.15
N GLN A 127 -16.57 22.17 13.06
CA GLN A 127 -15.79 22.81 12.02
C GLN A 127 -16.48 22.65 10.69
N ARG A 128 -16.48 23.71 9.89
CA ARG A 128 -16.95 23.64 8.52
C ARG A 128 -16.00 22.75 7.72
N SER A 129 -16.56 21.79 6.99
CA SER A 129 -15.78 20.95 6.08
C SER A 129 -16.03 21.40 4.65
N ASP A 130 -14.96 21.75 3.95
CA ASP A 130 -15.03 22.14 2.54
C ASP A 130 -15.40 20.97 1.63
N GLU A 131 -14.97 19.76 2.00
CA GLU A 131 -15.29 18.52 1.30
C GLU A 131 -16.80 18.25 1.28
N PHE A 132 -17.44 18.23 2.45
CA PHE A 132 -18.88 18.02 2.56
C PHE A 132 -19.66 19.22 2.01
N SER A 133 -19.18 20.45 2.26
CA SER A 133 -19.86 21.64 1.74
C SER A 133 -19.93 21.65 0.21
N THR A 134 -18.85 21.20 -0.45
CA THR A 134 -18.79 21.11 -1.92
C THR A 134 -19.74 20.03 -2.45
N TYR A 135 -19.82 18.89 -1.79
CA TYR A 135 -20.71 17.78 -2.19
C TYR A 135 -22.20 18.15 -2.05
N PHE A 136 -22.57 18.78 -0.94
CA PHE A 136 -23.97 19.15 -0.67
C PHE A 136 -24.38 20.47 -1.32
N GLY A 137 -23.44 21.33 -1.70
CA GLY A 137 -23.71 22.68 -2.22
C GLY A 137 -24.15 23.68 -1.15
N GLU A 138 -24.09 23.32 0.13
CA GLU A 138 -24.43 24.16 1.27
C GLU A 138 -23.30 24.13 2.31
N ALA A 139 -23.29 25.06 3.28
CA ALA A 139 -22.29 25.04 4.34
C ALA A 139 -22.55 23.86 5.30
N VAL A 140 -21.70 22.84 5.25
CA VAL A 140 -21.80 21.66 6.12
C VAL A 140 -20.70 21.67 7.17
N TYR A 141 -21.10 21.37 8.40
CA TYR A 141 -20.25 21.32 9.57
C TYR A 141 -20.13 19.89 10.07
N VAL A 142 -18.91 19.50 10.38
CA VAL A 142 -18.58 18.30 11.14
C VAL A 142 -18.59 18.67 12.61
N CYS A 143 -19.27 17.88 13.43
CA CYS A 143 -19.49 18.16 14.84
C CYS A 143 -19.14 16.94 15.71
N ASP A 144 -18.46 17.19 16.81
CA ASP A 144 -18.24 16.19 17.86
C ASP A 144 -19.54 15.93 18.64
N GLY A 145 -19.89 14.66 18.81
CA GLY A 145 -20.96 14.19 19.68
C GLY A 145 -20.48 13.59 21.00
N GLY A 146 -19.20 13.79 21.31
CA GLY A 146 -18.54 13.29 22.50
C GLY A 146 -18.04 11.85 22.35
N LYS A 147 -17.60 11.28 23.47
CA LYS A 147 -17.05 9.92 23.49
C LYS A 147 -18.04 8.92 22.91
N GLY A 148 -17.57 8.16 21.93
CA GLY A 148 -18.25 6.97 21.42
C GLY A 148 -18.23 5.90 22.49
N GLU A 149 -19.28 5.08 22.50
CA GLU A 149 -19.26 3.84 23.25
C GLU A 149 -18.36 2.89 22.46
N GLY A 150 -17.05 2.97 22.72
CA GLY A 150 -16.09 2.01 22.20
C GLY A 150 -16.65 0.63 22.50
N ARG A 151 -16.89 -0.14 21.43
CA ARG A 151 -17.58 -1.43 21.49
C ARG A 151 -16.95 -2.25 22.61
N ARG A 152 -17.64 -2.37 23.74
CA ARG A 152 -17.22 -3.26 24.82
C ARG A 152 -17.37 -4.66 24.25
N VAL A 153 -16.26 -5.24 23.81
CA VAL A 153 -16.21 -6.66 23.48
C VAL A 153 -16.24 -7.36 24.84
N GLU A 154 -17.44 -7.71 25.30
CA GLU A 154 -17.61 -8.77 26.30
C GLU A 154 -17.42 -10.15 25.66
#